data_AF-A0A939FG23-F1
#
_entry.id   AF-A0A939FG23-F1
#
_cell.length_a   1.000
_cell.length_b   1.000
_cell.length_c   1.000
_cell.angle_alpha   90.00
_cell.angle_beta   90.00
_cell.angle_gamma   90.00
#
_symmetry.space_group_name_H-M   'P 1'
#
loop_
_entity.id
_entity.type
_entity.pdbx_description
1 polymer ?
#
loop_
_entity_poly.entity_id
_entity_poly.type
_entity_poly.pdbx_seq_one_letter_code
_entity_poly.pdbx_strand_id
1 'polypeptide(L)'
;MYDAGFETLPWEDIGASQQVLAPYRTAISSRKRFGVPMLERGMAWHEWQELYPSKLRTPLTIAFAFVATHNHFVLDRGGKVFNRSAPVIKLPEGATEQRHLELLEVLNSSVACFWLKQVSQA
;
A
#
# COMPACT_ATOMS: atom_id res chain seq x y z
N MET A 1 -15.21 0.32 -10.95
CA MET A 1 -15.40 0.49 -9.49
C MET A 1 -14.62 1.67 -8.96
N TYR A 2 -13.36 1.85 -9.36
CA TYR A 2 -12.53 2.98 -8.95
C TYR A 2 -12.04 3.74 -10.16
N ASP A 3 -11.77 5.04 -9.99
CA ASP A 3 -11.07 5.83 -10.99
C ASP A 3 -9.54 5.63 -10.92
N ALA A 4 -8.79 6.36 -11.74
CA ALA A 4 -7.32 6.31 -11.73
C ALA A 4 -6.70 6.83 -10.42
N GLY A 5 -7.45 7.60 -9.65
CA GLY A 5 -7.07 8.09 -8.32
C GLY A 5 -7.44 7.13 -7.19
N PHE A 6 -8.01 5.95 -7.47
CA PHE A 6 -8.58 5.06 -6.45
C PHE A 6 -9.76 5.66 -5.67
N GLU A 7 -10.44 6.67 -6.20
CA GLU A 7 -11.71 7.15 -5.65
C GLU A 7 -12.86 6.23 -6.09
N THR A 8 -13.80 5.99 -5.18
CA THR A 8 -14.97 5.15 -5.43
C THR A 8 -15.87 5.81 -6.47
N LEU A 9 -16.08 5.14 -7.59
CA LEU A 9 -17.05 5.61 -8.59
C LEU A 9 -18.49 5.42 -8.08
N PRO A 10 -19.42 6.32 -8.46
CA PRO A 10 -20.84 6.11 -8.27
C PRO A 10 -21.28 4.74 -8.79
N TRP A 11 -22.30 4.14 -8.16
CA TRP A 11 -22.72 2.78 -8.50
C TRP A 11 -23.09 2.66 -9.99
N GLU A 12 -23.80 3.64 -10.52
CA GLU A 12 -24.18 3.78 -11.93
C GLU A 12 -22.99 3.80 -12.91
N ASP A 13 -21.79 4.18 -12.43
CA ASP A 13 -20.61 4.37 -13.27
C ASP A 13 -19.60 3.21 -13.19
N ILE A 14 -19.85 2.19 -12.36
CA ILE A 14 -18.90 1.06 -12.22
C ILE A 14 -18.94 0.05 -13.39
N GLY A 15 -19.81 0.27 -14.38
CA GLY A 15 -19.90 -0.50 -15.61
C GLY A 15 -20.25 -1.99 -15.40
N ALA A 16 -19.56 -2.88 -16.10
CA ALA A 16 -19.81 -4.33 -16.05
C ALA A 16 -19.71 -4.94 -14.64
N SER A 17 -18.96 -4.31 -13.72
CA SER A 17 -18.89 -4.76 -12.32
C SER A 17 -20.24 -4.73 -11.61
N GLN A 18 -21.22 -3.92 -12.06
CA GLN A 18 -22.57 -3.91 -11.46
C GLN A 18 -23.24 -5.27 -11.53
N GLN A 19 -23.16 -5.94 -12.69
CA GLN A 19 -23.79 -7.23 -12.93
C GLN A 19 -23.21 -8.33 -12.02
N VAL A 20 -21.93 -8.22 -11.70
CA VAL A 20 -21.23 -9.16 -10.83
C VAL A 20 -21.55 -8.91 -9.36
N LEU A 21 -21.64 -7.65 -8.93
CA LEU A 21 -21.75 -7.29 -7.51
C LEU A 21 -23.20 -7.23 -7.01
N ALA A 22 -24.16 -6.84 -7.86
CA ALA A 22 -25.56 -6.66 -7.47
C ALA A 22 -26.18 -7.90 -6.79
N PRO A 23 -25.97 -9.14 -7.27
CA PRO A 23 -26.51 -10.34 -6.62
C PRO A 23 -26.01 -10.55 -5.19
N TYR A 24 -24.83 -10.01 -4.87
CA TYR A 24 -24.17 -10.19 -3.58
C TYR A 24 -24.29 -8.96 -2.66
N ARG A 25 -25.12 -7.97 -3.02
CA ARG A 25 -25.23 -6.70 -2.27
C ARG A 25 -25.36 -6.88 -0.77
N THR A 26 -26.24 -7.78 -0.32
CA THR A 26 -26.44 -8.04 1.12
C THR A 26 -25.20 -8.61 1.79
N ALA A 27 -24.53 -9.57 1.17
CA ALA A 27 -23.31 -10.19 1.70
C ALA A 27 -22.12 -9.22 1.71
N ILE A 28 -22.00 -8.39 0.67
CA ILE A 28 -20.95 -7.37 0.57
C ILE A 28 -21.17 -6.27 1.62
N SER A 29 -22.42 -5.85 1.84
CA SER A 29 -22.80 -4.82 2.81
C SER A 29 -22.59 -5.24 4.26
N SER A 30 -22.65 -6.55 4.55
CA SER A 30 -22.47 -7.09 5.90
C SER A 30 -21.01 -7.34 6.29
N ARG A 31 -20.05 -7.08 5.39
CA ARG A 31 -18.62 -7.19 5.67
C ARG A 31 -18.21 -6.24 6.80
N LYS A 32 -17.28 -6.70 7.62
CA LYS A 32 -16.79 -6.00 8.80
C LYS A 32 -15.27 -5.95 8.79
N ARG A 33 -14.70 -4.85 9.26
CA ARG A 33 -13.26 -4.69 9.49
C ARG A 33 -13.07 -4.37 10.95
N PHE A 34 -12.33 -5.22 11.65
CA PHE A 34 -12.15 -5.15 13.10
C PHE A 34 -13.49 -5.04 13.85
N GLY A 35 -14.51 -5.79 13.39
CA GLY A 35 -15.83 -5.86 14.02
C GLY A 35 -16.82 -4.76 13.60
N VAL A 36 -16.37 -3.68 12.97
CA VAL A 36 -17.24 -2.56 12.56
C VAL A 36 -17.75 -2.78 11.12
N PRO A 37 -19.08 -2.70 10.86
CA PRO A 37 -19.65 -2.76 9.52
C PRO A 37 -19.09 -1.67 8.58
N MET A 38 -18.92 -2.01 7.30
CA MET A 38 -18.40 -1.07 6.29
C MET A 38 -19.24 0.21 6.18
N LEU A 39 -20.56 0.07 6.15
CA LEU A 39 -21.48 1.19 5.95
C LEU A 39 -21.43 2.19 7.10
N GLU A 40 -21.22 1.72 8.33
CA GLU A 40 -21.05 2.58 9.52
C GLU A 40 -19.74 3.37 9.46
N ARG A 41 -18.75 2.91 8.70
CA ARG A 41 -17.49 3.63 8.45
C ARG A 41 -17.62 4.64 7.30
N GLY A 42 -18.82 4.85 6.77
CA GLY A 42 -19.10 5.77 5.67
C GLY A 42 -18.71 5.25 4.29
N MET A 43 -18.36 3.96 4.16
CA MET A 43 -18.01 3.36 2.88
C MET A 43 -19.28 3.05 2.09
N ALA A 44 -19.27 3.26 0.77
CA ALA A 44 -20.31 2.73 -0.09
C ALA A 44 -20.28 1.19 -0.07
N TRP A 45 -21.46 0.58 -0.23
CA TRP A 45 -21.61 -0.87 -0.09
C TRP A 45 -20.74 -1.66 -1.08
N HIS A 46 -20.47 -1.10 -2.27
CA HIS A 46 -19.67 -1.72 -3.33
C HIS A 46 -18.18 -1.43 -3.22
N GLU A 47 -17.72 -0.71 -2.19
CA GLU A 47 -16.30 -0.45 -2.00
C GLU A 47 -15.52 -1.70 -1.61
N TRP A 48 -14.28 -1.81 -2.08
CA TRP A 48 -13.28 -2.71 -1.57
C TRP A 48 -12.72 -2.22 -0.23
N GLN A 49 -12.97 -3.00 0.82
CA GLN A 49 -12.69 -2.60 2.21
C GLN A 49 -11.21 -2.32 2.51
N GLU A 50 -10.30 -3.05 1.86
CA GLU A 50 -8.86 -3.01 2.09
C GLU A 50 -8.12 -2.27 0.95
N LEU A 51 -8.76 -1.26 0.37
CA LEU A 51 -8.13 -0.33 -0.57
C LEU A 51 -7.74 0.95 0.18
N TYR A 52 -6.46 1.33 0.12
CA TYR A 52 -5.95 2.52 0.80
C TYR A 52 -5.39 3.51 -0.24
N PRO A 53 -6.22 4.42 -0.80
CA PRO A 53 -5.79 5.36 -1.83
C PRO A 53 -4.52 6.13 -1.45
N SER A 54 -4.41 6.60 -0.20
CA SER A 54 -3.24 7.31 0.29
C SER A 54 -1.93 6.51 0.23
N LYS A 55 -2.00 5.17 0.30
CA LYS A 55 -0.82 4.29 0.18
C LYS A 55 -0.50 3.92 -1.26
N LEU A 56 -1.48 3.99 -2.15
CA LEU A 56 -1.39 3.56 -3.55
C LEU A 56 -1.11 4.72 -4.50
N ARG A 57 -1.53 5.95 -4.16
CA ARG A 57 -1.30 7.16 -4.97
C ARG A 57 0.16 7.58 -5.05
N THR A 58 0.94 7.37 -3.98
CA THR A 58 2.35 7.72 -3.98
C THR A 58 3.14 6.64 -4.70
N PRO A 59 3.68 6.90 -5.91
CA PRO A 59 4.41 5.87 -6.66
C PRO A 59 5.75 5.55 -6.01
N LEU A 60 6.38 6.54 -5.37
CA LEU A 60 7.70 6.40 -4.77
C LEU A 60 7.63 5.59 -3.47
N THR A 61 8.45 4.55 -3.42
CA THR A 61 8.50 3.60 -2.30
C THR A 61 9.92 3.08 -2.17
N ILE A 62 10.48 3.00 -0.96
CA ILE A 62 11.72 2.25 -0.76
C ILE A 62 11.35 0.86 -0.25
N ALA A 63 11.58 -0.17 -1.06
CA ALA A 63 11.38 -1.56 -0.68
C ALA A 63 12.69 -2.17 -0.19
N PHE A 64 12.61 -3.12 0.74
CA PHE A 64 13.79 -3.86 1.22
C PHE A 64 13.44 -5.31 1.54
N ALA A 65 14.45 -6.17 1.63
CA ALA A 65 14.25 -7.57 2.00
C ALA A 65 14.02 -7.71 3.51
N PHE A 66 12.96 -8.43 3.92
CA PHE A 66 12.68 -8.71 5.32
C PHE A 66 13.79 -9.55 5.98
N VAL A 67 14.35 -10.50 5.24
CA VAL A 67 15.49 -11.32 5.66
C VAL A 67 16.51 -11.33 4.52
N ALA A 68 17.72 -10.86 4.81
CA ALA A 68 18.86 -10.89 3.90
C ALA A 68 20.17 -10.83 4.68
N THR A 69 21.27 -11.29 4.06
CA THR A 69 22.59 -11.24 4.69
C THR A 69 23.18 -9.83 4.72
N HIS A 70 22.75 -8.94 3.83
CA HIS A 70 23.20 -7.55 3.70
C HIS A 70 22.01 -6.61 3.52
N ASN A 71 22.27 -5.31 3.67
CA ASN A 71 21.31 -4.26 3.37
C ASN A 71 21.03 -4.19 1.86
N HIS A 72 19.77 -4.38 1.50
CA HIS A 72 19.30 -4.26 0.13
C HIS A 72 18.03 -3.40 0.12
N PHE A 73 18.21 -2.09 -0.04
CA PHE A 73 17.11 -1.14 -0.19
C PHE A 73 17.04 -0.68 -1.64
N VAL A 74 15.83 -0.63 -2.21
CA VAL A 74 15.59 -0.29 -3.62
C VAL A 74 14.48 0.74 -3.72
N LEU A 75 14.70 1.79 -4.50
CA LEU A 75 13.62 2.71 -4.89
C LEU A 75 12.74 2.07 -5.97
N ASP A 76 11.47 1.93 -5.64
CA ASP A 76 10.38 1.58 -6.56
C ASP A 76 9.59 2.83 -6.94
N ARG A 77 9.18 2.89 -8.21
CA ARG A 77 8.40 4.00 -8.80
C ARG A 77 6.95 3.58 -9.10
N GLY A 78 6.46 2.55 -8.42
CA GLY A 78 5.12 2.00 -8.58
C GLY A 78 5.07 0.81 -9.54
N GLY A 79 3.86 0.27 -9.71
CA GLY A 79 3.58 -0.88 -10.58
C GLY A 79 3.92 -2.24 -9.99
N LYS A 80 4.43 -2.30 -8.75
CA LYS A 80 4.74 -3.54 -8.04
C LYS A 80 3.86 -3.69 -6.79
N VAL A 81 3.58 -4.95 -6.45
CA VAL A 81 2.89 -5.32 -5.21
C VAL A 81 3.89 -6.03 -4.31
N PHE A 82 3.92 -5.63 -3.04
CA PHE A 82 4.86 -6.15 -2.06
C PHE A 82 4.12 -7.01 -1.03
N ASN A 83 4.75 -8.11 -0.62
CA ASN A 83 4.26 -8.98 0.44
C ASN A 83 5.07 -8.78 1.73
N ARG A 84 4.80 -9.58 2.77
CA ARG A 84 5.50 -9.49 4.06
C ARG A 84 7.03 -9.63 3.97
N SER A 85 7.56 -10.29 2.94
CA SER A 85 8.99 -10.50 2.75
C SER A 85 9.69 -9.33 2.07
N ALA A 86 8.92 -8.36 1.56
CA ALA A 86 9.43 -7.12 0.98
C ALA A 86 8.77 -5.91 1.64
N PRO A 87 9.09 -5.58 2.91
CA PRO A 87 8.51 -4.42 3.56
C PRO A 87 8.90 -3.13 2.83
N VAL A 88 8.11 -2.08 3.07
CA VAL A 88 8.24 -0.81 2.36
C VAL A 88 8.32 0.36 3.33
N ILE A 89 9.12 1.35 2.96
CA ILE A 89 9.21 2.66 3.59
C ILE A 89 8.52 3.66 2.64
N LYS A 90 7.51 4.35 3.17
CA LYS A 90 6.84 5.47 2.49
C LYS A 90 7.27 6.78 3.17
N LEU A 91 7.74 7.73 2.39
CA LEU A 91 8.02 9.08 2.89
C LEU A 91 6.71 9.90 2.97
N PRO A 92 6.71 11.02 3.71
CA PRO A 92 5.57 11.94 3.74
C PRO A 92 5.12 12.39 2.35
N GLU A 93 3.85 12.76 2.23
CA GLU A 93 3.29 13.30 0.99
C GLU A 93 4.10 14.53 0.53
N GLY A 94 4.33 14.62 -0.79
CA GLY A 94 5.15 15.67 -1.40
C GLY A 94 6.67 15.43 -1.36
N ALA A 95 7.15 14.36 -0.72
CA ALA A 95 8.57 14.02 -0.78
C ALA A 95 9.04 13.74 -2.21
N THR A 96 10.12 14.40 -2.62
CA THR A 96 10.68 14.29 -3.97
C THR A 96 11.44 12.98 -4.16
N GLU A 97 11.64 12.58 -5.41
CA GLU A 97 12.51 11.43 -5.74
C GLU A 97 13.93 11.62 -5.17
N GLN A 98 14.47 12.85 -5.25
CA GLN A 98 15.76 13.18 -4.67
C GLN A 98 15.83 12.86 -3.17
N ARG A 99 14.78 13.19 -2.40
CA ARG A 99 14.73 12.88 -0.97
C ARG A 99 14.72 11.37 -0.69
N HIS A 100 14.10 10.59 -1.58
CA HIS A 100 14.15 9.13 -1.48
C HIS A 100 15.55 8.61 -1.77
N LEU A 101 16.24 9.17 -2.78
CA LEU A 101 17.61 8.79 -3.12
C LEU A 101 18.60 9.12 -2.00
N GLU A 102 18.51 10.31 -1.38
CA GLU A 102 19.32 10.67 -0.20
C GLU A 102 19.18 9.65 0.94
N LEU A 103 17.95 9.21 1.22
CA LEU A 103 17.71 8.18 2.23
C LEU A 103 18.26 6.82 1.77
N LEU A 104 18.06 6.48 0.49
CA LEU A 104 18.52 5.23 -0.10
C LEU A 104 20.04 5.06 -0.01
N GLU A 105 20.79 6.15 -0.20
CA GLU A 105 22.25 6.20 -0.05
C GLU A 105 22.68 5.81 1.38
N VAL A 106 22.07 6.43 2.39
CA VAL A 106 22.37 6.14 3.80
C VAL A 106 22.01 4.69 4.13
N LEU A 107 20.82 4.23 3.72
CA LEU A 107 20.34 2.88 4.00
C LEU A 107 21.20 1.79 3.34
N ASN A 108 21.77 2.06 2.16
CA ASN A 108 22.69 1.15 1.47
C ASN A 108 24.18 1.35 1.83
N SER A 109 24.50 2.22 2.81
CA SER A 109 25.88 2.43 3.25
C SER A 109 26.42 1.27 4.10
N SER A 110 27.75 1.09 4.10
CA SER A 110 28.43 0.10 4.96
C SER A 110 28.27 0.42 6.45
N VAL A 111 28.20 1.70 6.82
CA VAL A 111 27.99 2.14 8.21
C VAL A 111 26.60 1.72 8.69
N ALA A 112 25.55 1.91 7.88
CA ALA A 112 24.21 1.44 8.20
C ALA A 112 24.17 -0.10 8.29
N CYS A 113 24.81 -0.80 7.34
CA CYS A 113 24.90 -2.26 7.38
C CYS A 113 25.59 -2.77 8.66
N PHE A 114 26.73 -2.17 9.00
CA PHE A 114 27.46 -2.49 10.23
C PHE A 114 26.60 -2.26 11.47
N TRP A 115 25.92 -1.12 11.56
CA TRP A 115 25.03 -0.83 12.67
C TRP A 115 23.89 -1.84 12.80
N LEU A 116 23.21 -2.16 11.69
CA LEU A 116 22.14 -3.16 11.66
C LEU A 116 22.64 -4.53 12.16
N LYS A 117 23.87 -4.92 11.80
CA LYS A 117 24.48 -6.16 12.31
C LYS A 117 24.73 -6.16 13.82
N GLN A 118 24.90 -4.99 14.45
CA GLN A 118 25.10 -4.88 15.90
C GLN A 118 23.78 -4.91 16.68
N VAL A 119 22.70 -4.35 16.13
CA VAL A 119 21.44 -4.12 16.89
C VAL A 119 20.27 -4.98 16.44
N SER A 120 20.30 -5.57 15.25
CA SER A 120 19.22 -6.44 14.76
C SER A 120 19.49 -7.90 15.12
N GLN A 121 18.46 -8.59 15.59
CA GLN A 121 18.49 -10.03 15.84
C GLN A 121 18.01 -10.78 14.59
N ALA A 122 18.45 -12.02 14.45
CA ALA A 122 17.98 -12.95 13.43
C ALA A 122 16.62 -13.56 13.81
#